data_AF-A0A255D5L9-F1
#
_entry.id   AF-A0A255D5L9-F1
#
_cell.length_a   1.000
_cell.length_b   1.000
_cell.length_c   1.000
_cell.angle_alpha   90.00
_cell.angle_beta   90.00
_cell.angle_gamma   90.00
#
_symmetry.space_group_name_H-M   'P 1'
#
loop_
_entity.id
_entity.type
_entity.pdbx_description
1 polymer ?
#
loop_
_entity_poly.entity_id
_entity_poly.type
_entity_poly.pdbx_seq_one_letter_code
_entity_poly.pdbx_strand_id
1 'polypeptide(L)'
;MTTLLDHEPNFAHPWAPRRLRIYAGTALFTALVFVVLTIGVSTGIVAPTFTTDVVANLIFGIPVMLLPFVILWNAPGEKRSRLDKAAELTLFYLPYTAGSQIGYELVFLIGHPFGLWAPTTDPGWKWLWWQYGLADTRYVSGNPWTFALEVVGVATGVTVFVAWTRLIRSDLTTESRIRCLWLAFAGCAILMSSTAVYFLAEVGAGFTDIGQGGFGLWFKFIGENVPFIVLPPLVLYSIYLQIDYLTRKAGRAAVVKLS
;
A
#
# COMPACT_ATOMS: atom_id res chain seq x y z
N MET A 1 -36.09 3.73 -11.56
CA MET A 1 -36.03 4.72 -10.47
C MET A 1 -34.61 5.23 -10.37
N THR A 2 -34.37 6.44 -10.86
CA THR A 2 -33.08 7.14 -10.76
C THR A 2 -32.95 7.74 -9.37
N THR A 3 -32.17 7.10 -8.49
CA THR A 3 -31.54 7.83 -7.40
C THR A 3 -30.55 8.80 -8.04
N LEU A 4 -31.02 10.01 -8.34
CA LEU A 4 -30.13 11.15 -8.52
C LEU A 4 -29.35 11.24 -7.22
N LEU A 5 -28.02 11.08 -7.28
CA LEU A 5 -27.20 11.41 -6.13
C LEU A 5 -27.41 12.90 -5.87
N ASP A 6 -27.84 13.28 -4.67
CA ASP A 6 -28.00 14.68 -4.24
C ASP A 6 -26.69 15.48 -4.35
N HIS A 7 -25.57 14.78 -4.55
CA HIS A 7 -24.23 15.31 -4.70
C HIS A 7 -23.47 14.55 -5.80
N GLU A 8 -22.78 15.30 -6.68
CA GLU A 8 -21.89 14.70 -7.66
C GLU A 8 -20.53 14.35 -7.01
N PRO A 9 -20.09 13.07 -7.02
CA PRO A 9 -18.87 12.67 -6.35
C PRO A 9 -17.62 13.34 -6.90
N ASN A 10 -16.75 13.84 -6.02
CA ASN A 10 -15.44 14.32 -6.40
C ASN A 10 -14.42 13.18 -6.49
N PHE A 11 -14.24 12.62 -7.68
CA PHE A 11 -13.30 11.51 -7.90
C PHE A 11 -11.81 11.88 -7.83
N ALA A 12 -11.45 13.17 -7.82
CA ALA A 12 -10.05 13.61 -7.76
C ALA A 12 -9.62 13.92 -6.32
N HIS A 13 -10.54 14.48 -5.53
CA HIS A 13 -10.31 14.87 -4.14
C HIS A 13 -11.51 14.47 -3.25
N PRO A 14 -11.74 13.16 -3.03
CA PRO A 14 -12.89 12.64 -2.29
C PRO A 14 -12.77 12.78 -0.76
N TRP A 15 -11.67 13.35 -0.27
CA TRP A 15 -11.34 13.42 1.16
C TRP A 15 -11.92 14.65 1.84
N ALA A 16 -12.47 14.46 3.03
CA ALA A 16 -12.73 15.57 3.94
C ALA A 16 -11.39 16.16 4.47
N PRO A 17 -11.30 17.49 4.69
CA PRO A 17 -10.06 18.14 5.16
C PRO A 17 -9.45 17.51 6.42
N ARG A 18 -10.29 17.01 7.33
CA ARG A 18 -9.85 16.34 8.56
C ARG A 18 -9.17 15.00 8.28
N ARG A 19 -9.67 14.19 7.34
CA ARG A 19 -9.05 12.90 7.00
C ARG A 19 -7.76 13.07 6.22
N LEU A 20 -7.70 14.06 5.32
CA LEU A 20 -6.44 14.41 4.66
C LEU A 20 -5.34 14.73 5.68
N ARG A 21 -5.67 15.47 6.76
CA ARG A 21 -4.73 15.72 7.86
C ARG A 21 -4.33 14.46 8.61
N ILE A 22 -5.24 13.51 8.83
CA ILE A 22 -4.91 12.22 9.45
C ILE A 22 -3.97 11.42 8.55
N TYR A 23 -4.29 11.27 7.26
CA TYR A 23 -3.45 10.54 6.31
C TYR A 23 -2.05 11.17 6.18
N ALA A 24 -1.99 12.49 5.98
CA ALA A 24 -0.73 13.22 5.88
C ALA A 24 0.06 13.19 7.19
N GLY A 25 -0.62 13.33 8.33
CA GLY A 25 -0.02 13.26 9.66
C GLY A 25 0.58 11.89 9.95
N THR A 26 -0.15 10.80 9.66
CA THR A 26 0.35 9.44 9.80
C THR A 26 1.52 9.18 8.85
N ALA A 27 1.42 9.59 7.58
CA ALA A 27 2.51 9.43 6.62
C ALA A 27 3.79 10.17 7.05
N LEU A 28 3.65 11.43 7.51
CA LEU A 28 4.77 12.22 8.02
C LEU A 28 5.37 11.60 9.28
N PHE A 29 4.53 11.15 10.21
CA PHE A 29 4.97 10.50 11.44
C PHE A 29 5.75 9.22 11.14
N THR A 30 5.23 8.33 10.30
CA THR A 30 5.91 7.11 9.88
C THR A 30 7.24 7.40 9.19
N ALA A 31 7.27 8.36 8.26
CA ALA A 31 8.50 8.77 7.59
C ALA A 31 9.55 9.32 8.57
N LEU A 32 9.12 10.15 9.53
CA LEU A 32 10.00 10.69 10.57
C LEU A 32 10.59 9.57 11.44
N VAL A 33 9.76 8.62 11.89
CA VAL A 33 10.21 7.49 12.71
C VAL A 33 11.25 6.65 11.95
N PHE A 34 11.01 6.35 10.68
CA PHE A 34 11.98 5.64 9.83
C PHE A 34 13.30 6.38 9.70
N VAL A 35 13.26 7.69 9.41
CA VAL A 35 14.47 8.51 9.23
C VAL A 35 15.24 8.62 10.55
N VAL A 36 14.57 8.95 11.65
CA VAL A 36 15.19 9.13 12.96
C VAL A 36 15.82 7.84 13.46
N LEU A 37 15.13 6.70 13.34
CA LEU A 37 15.69 5.41 13.74
C LEU A 37 16.83 4.97 12.84
N THR A 38 16.72 5.14 11.53
CA THR A 38 17.81 4.83 10.60
C THR A 38 19.06 5.65 10.92
N ILE A 39 18.91 6.95 11.18
CA ILE A 39 20.04 7.81 11.59
C ILE A 39 20.57 7.40 12.97
N GLY A 40 19.68 7.13 13.93
CA GLY A 40 20.05 6.73 15.29
C GLY A 40 20.86 5.42 15.29
N VAL A 41 20.46 4.44 14.48
CA VAL A 41 21.22 3.19 14.31
C VAL A 41 22.53 3.43 13.55
N SER A 42 22.50 4.22 12.47
CA SER A 42 23.70 4.54 11.68
C SER A 42 24.78 5.29 12.46
N THR A 43 24.39 6.07 13.46
CA THR A 43 25.30 6.86 14.31
C THR A 43 25.69 6.14 15.60
N GLY A 44 25.16 4.93 15.83
CA GLY A 44 25.39 4.17 17.06
C GLY A 44 24.66 4.70 18.30
N ILE A 45 23.80 5.72 18.17
CA ILE A 45 22.97 6.24 19.26
C ILE A 45 21.93 5.20 19.68
N VAL A 46 21.41 4.43 18.72
CA VAL A 46 20.42 3.38 18.93
C VAL A 46 21.03 2.04 18.55
N ALA A 47 21.05 1.08 19.48
CA ALA A 47 21.57 -0.25 19.19
C ALA A 47 20.58 -1.06 18.32
N PRO A 48 21.05 -1.79 17.27
CA PRO A 48 20.23 -2.63 16.40
C PRO A 48 19.87 -3.96 17.09
N THR A 49 19.08 -3.88 18.16
CA THR A 49 18.66 -5.05 18.96
C THR A 49 17.25 -5.48 18.62
N PHE A 50 16.88 -6.71 19.02
CA PHE A 50 15.51 -7.18 18.94
C PHE A 50 14.51 -6.27 19.68
N THR A 51 14.90 -5.66 20.80
CA THR A 51 14.04 -4.72 21.53
C THR A 51 13.78 -3.46 20.71
N THR A 52 14.83 -2.88 20.11
CA THR A 52 14.70 -1.72 19.21
C THR A 52 13.79 -2.04 18.04
N ASP A 53 13.98 -3.20 17.44
CA ASP A 53 13.18 -3.73 16.34
C ASP A 53 11.68 -3.83 16.72
N VAL A 54 11.36 -4.48 17.84
CA VAL A 54 9.97 -4.57 18.33
C VAL A 54 9.37 -3.18 18.58
N VAL A 55 10.07 -2.32 19.31
CA VAL A 55 9.57 -0.97 19.65
C VAL A 55 9.33 -0.15 18.39
N ALA A 56 10.26 -0.17 17.44
CA ALA A 56 10.13 0.56 16.20
C ALA A 56 8.90 0.12 15.40
N ASN A 57 8.78 -1.19 15.14
CA ASN A 57 7.66 -1.79 14.40
C ASN A 57 6.30 -1.48 15.04
N LEU A 58 6.22 -1.44 16.38
CA LEU A 58 5.00 -1.02 17.05
C LEU A 58 4.69 0.47 16.83
N ILE A 59 5.70 1.34 16.92
CA ILE A 59 5.55 2.79 16.77
C ILE A 59 5.05 3.14 15.37
N PHE A 60 5.65 2.60 14.30
CA PHE A 60 5.24 2.95 12.94
C PHE A 60 4.16 2.01 12.37
N GLY A 61 4.16 0.74 12.76
CA GLY A 61 3.27 -0.29 12.21
C GLY A 61 1.84 -0.17 12.71
N ILE A 62 1.62 0.09 14.01
CA ILE A 62 0.25 0.21 14.55
C ILE A 62 -0.53 1.36 13.88
N PRO A 63 0.00 2.60 13.78
CA PRO A 63 -0.72 3.68 13.09
C PRO A 63 -1.09 3.33 11.65
N VAL A 64 -0.19 2.65 10.93
CA VAL A 64 -0.42 2.22 9.54
C VAL A 64 -1.50 1.14 9.46
N MET A 65 -1.45 0.13 10.33
CA MET A 65 -2.46 -0.94 10.41
C MET A 65 -3.86 -0.42 10.78
N LEU A 66 -3.93 0.64 11.59
CA LEU A 66 -5.19 1.25 12.00
C LEU A 66 -5.77 2.21 10.94
N LEU A 67 -4.94 2.71 10.02
CA LEU A 67 -5.33 3.71 9.03
C LEU A 67 -6.51 3.31 8.14
N PRO A 68 -6.65 2.04 7.68
CA PRO A 68 -7.81 1.62 6.90
C PRO A 68 -9.14 1.74 7.65
N PHE A 69 -9.15 1.65 8.98
CA PHE A 69 -10.38 1.81 9.77
C PHE A 69 -10.87 3.26 9.78
N VAL A 70 -10.00 4.24 9.50
CA VAL A 70 -10.39 5.66 9.33
C VAL A 70 -11.38 5.83 8.17
N ILE A 71 -11.36 4.94 7.18
CA ILE A 71 -12.28 4.97 6.03
C ILE A 71 -13.70 4.56 6.44
N LEU A 72 -13.82 3.64 7.41
CA LEU A 72 -15.10 3.16 7.95
C LEU A 72 -15.77 4.21 8.84
N TRP A 73 -15.00 5.14 9.38
CA TRP A 73 -15.49 6.21 10.23
C TRP A 73 -16.09 7.37 9.40
N ASN A 74 -17.28 7.83 9.80
CA ASN A 74 -17.87 9.08 9.31
C ASN A 74 -17.77 10.11 10.43
N ALA A 75 -17.27 11.31 10.14
CA ALA A 75 -17.20 12.37 11.13
C ALA A 75 -18.62 12.89 11.46
N PRO A 76 -18.85 13.49 12.65
CA PRO A 76 -20.13 14.11 12.98
C PRO A 76 -20.56 15.11 11.90
N GLY A 77 -21.78 14.95 11.37
CA GLY A 77 -22.34 15.80 10.32
C GLY A 77 -21.98 15.39 8.89
N GLU A 78 -21.15 14.36 8.69
CA GLU A 78 -20.70 13.96 7.37
C GLU A 78 -21.67 12.98 6.69
N LYS A 79 -22.16 13.35 5.49
CA LYS A 79 -23.00 12.50 4.64
C LYS A 79 -22.21 12.09 3.40
N ARG A 80 -21.69 10.86 3.40
CA ARG A 80 -20.90 10.30 2.28
C ARG A 80 -21.74 9.27 1.54
N SER A 81 -21.80 9.40 0.22
CA SER A 81 -22.33 8.33 -0.60
C SER A 81 -21.39 7.12 -0.58
N ARG A 82 -21.90 5.96 -1.01
CA ARG A 82 -21.07 4.77 -1.25
C ARG A 82 -19.93 5.06 -2.21
N LEU A 83 -20.16 5.92 -3.19
CA LEU A 83 -19.21 6.25 -4.25
C LEU A 83 -18.11 7.19 -3.76
N ASP A 84 -18.41 8.10 -2.83
CA ASP A 84 -17.40 8.94 -2.18
C ASP A 84 -16.44 8.09 -1.33
N LYS A 85 -16.99 7.12 -0.59
CA LYS A 85 -16.19 6.15 0.18
C LYS A 85 -15.29 5.30 -0.72
N ALA A 86 -15.83 4.87 -1.86
CA ALA A 86 -15.09 4.09 -2.84
C ALA A 86 -13.93 4.90 -3.45
N ALA A 87 -14.19 6.13 -3.90
CA ALA A 87 -13.16 7.01 -4.45
C ALA A 87 -12.06 7.31 -3.43
N GLU A 88 -12.43 7.58 -2.18
CA GLU A 88 -11.47 7.82 -1.10
C GLU A 88 -10.61 6.59 -0.80
N LEU A 89 -11.21 5.40 -0.67
CA LEU A 89 -10.44 4.17 -0.46
C LEU A 89 -9.47 3.90 -1.61
N THR A 90 -9.92 4.06 -2.86
CA THR A 90 -9.04 3.90 -4.02
C THR A 90 -7.87 4.86 -3.96
N LEU A 91 -8.11 6.17 -3.88
CA LEU A 91 -7.02 7.13 -3.95
C LEU A 91 -6.10 7.09 -2.72
N PHE A 92 -6.57 6.59 -1.58
CA PHE A 92 -5.74 6.34 -0.41
C PHE A 92 -4.85 5.10 -0.60
N TYR A 93 -5.43 3.99 -1.07
CA TYR A 93 -4.73 2.71 -1.15
C TYR A 93 -3.66 2.69 -2.24
N LEU A 94 -3.91 3.28 -3.41
CA LEU A 94 -2.95 3.25 -4.53
C LEU A 94 -1.56 3.81 -4.17
N PRO A 95 -1.41 5.00 -3.57
CA PRO A 95 -0.09 5.51 -3.17
C PRO A 95 0.47 4.78 -1.95
N TYR A 96 -0.39 4.25 -1.06
CA TYR A 96 0.04 3.43 0.06
C TYR A 96 0.73 2.14 -0.43
N THR A 97 0.06 1.38 -1.30
CA THR A 97 0.62 0.14 -1.83
C THR A 97 1.83 0.42 -2.72
N ALA A 98 1.77 1.42 -3.61
CA ALA A 98 2.88 1.79 -4.46
C ALA A 98 4.09 2.29 -3.66
N GLY A 99 3.86 3.04 -2.58
CA GLY A 99 4.91 3.51 -1.67
C GLY A 99 5.66 2.35 -1.00
N SER A 100 4.96 1.28 -0.62
CA SER A 100 5.61 0.06 -0.12
C SER A 100 6.49 -0.58 -1.18
N GLN A 101 5.95 -0.78 -2.39
CA GLN A 101 6.69 -1.41 -3.50
C GLN A 101 7.94 -0.59 -3.90
N ILE A 102 7.79 0.72 -4.05
CA ILE A 102 8.88 1.60 -4.49
C ILE A 102 9.84 1.93 -3.34
N GLY A 103 9.34 2.12 -2.13
CA GLY A 103 10.16 2.52 -0.98
C GLY A 103 10.94 1.36 -0.39
N TYR A 104 10.32 0.18 -0.32
CA TYR A 104 10.90 -1.00 0.31
C TYR A 104 11.53 -1.93 -0.72
N GLU A 105 10.72 -2.40 -1.68
CA GLU A 105 11.11 -3.50 -2.58
C GLU A 105 12.08 -3.06 -3.66
N LEU A 106 11.94 -1.85 -4.20
CA LEU A 106 12.93 -1.33 -5.15
C LEU A 106 14.30 -1.17 -4.49
N VAL A 107 14.36 -0.73 -3.22
CA VAL A 107 15.63 -0.63 -2.52
C VAL A 107 16.23 -2.03 -2.35
N PHE A 108 15.43 -3.01 -1.91
CA PHE A 108 15.84 -4.41 -1.87
C PHE A 108 16.40 -4.90 -3.22
N LEU A 109 15.68 -4.69 -4.33
CA LEU A 109 16.14 -5.08 -5.66
C LEU A 109 17.46 -4.42 -6.06
N ILE A 110 17.62 -3.12 -5.79
CA ILE A 110 18.85 -2.39 -6.09
C ILE A 110 20.02 -2.94 -5.27
N GLY A 111 19.82 -3.20 -3.98
CA GLY A 111 20.91 -3.66 -3.12
C GLY A 111 21.27 -5.14 -3.28
N HIS A 112 20.38 -5.94 -3.86
CA HIS A 112 20.56 -7.38 -3.97
C HIS A 112 21.80 -7.77 -4.81
N PRO A 113 22.02 -7.22 -6.03
CA PRO A 113 23.23 -7.47 -6.83
C PRO A 113 24.55 -7.05 -6.16
N PHE A 114 24.50 -6.12 -5.20
CA PHE A 114 25.69 -5.63 -4.47
C PHE A 114 25.90 -6.34 -3.13
N GLY A 115 25.07 -7.33 -2.79
CA GLY A 115 25.18 -8.06 -1.52
C GLY A 115 24.88 -7.21 -0.29
N LEU A 116 24.12 -6.11 -0.41
CA LEU A 116 23.87 -5.20 0.71
C LEU A 116 23.09 -5.85 1.86
N TRP A 117 22.29 -6.87 1.54
CA TRP A 117 21.38 -7.56 2.47
C TRP A 117 22.01 -8.77 3.16
N ALA A 118 23.31 -9.00 2.99
CA ALA A 118 23.98 -10.07 3.70
C ALA A 118 23.78 -9.92 5.23
N PRO A 119 23.59 -11.03 5.97
CA PRO A 119 23.44 -10.99 7.42
C PRO A 119 24.59 -10.23 8.10
N THR A 120 24.24 -9.32 9.01
CA THR A 120 25.20 -8.50 9.76
C THR A 120 24.65 -8.21 11.16
N THR A 121 25.53 -7.95 12.12
CA THR A 121 25.17 -7.43 13.45
C THR A 121 25.22 -5.91 13.51
N ASP A 122 25.76 -5.26 12.48
CA ASP A 122 25.82 -3.82 12.33
C ASP A 122 25.19 -3.41 10.99
N PRO A 123 23.87 -3.14 10.97
CA PRO A 123 23.17 -2.81 9.73
C PRO A 123 23.33 -1.35 9.31
N GLY A 124 23.70 -0.44 10.22
CA GLY A 124 23.78 0.99 9.95
C GLY A 124 22.53 1.53 9.23
N TRP A 125 22.72 2.17 8.08
CA TRP A 125 21.63 2.74 7.27
C TRP A 125 20.67 1.69 6.70
N LYS A 126 21.11 0.43 6.62
CA LYS A 126 20.33 -0.70 6.09
C LYS A 126 19.33 -1.24 7.11
N TRP A 127 19.29 -0.68 8.32
CA TRP A 127 18.51 -1.17 9.45
C TRP A 127 17.06 -1.49 9.07
N LEU A 128 16.40 -0.61 8.30
CA LEU A 128 15.00 -0.78 7.91
C LEU A 128 14.74 -2.09 7.14
N TRP A 129 15.61 -2.46 6.19
CA TRP A 129 15.49 -3.71 5.43
C TRP A 129 16.04 -4.90 6.21
N TRP A 130 17.14 -4.67 6.93
CA TRP A 130 17.76 -5.69 7.77
C TRP A 130 16.78 -6.25 8.80
N GLN A 131 15.98 -5.41 9.45
CA GLN A 131 15.03 -5.87 10.47
C GLN A 131 13.99 -6.83 9.89
N TYR A 132 13.54 -6.65 8.65
CA TYR A 132 12.59 -7.56 8.02
C TYR A 132 13.30 -8.83 7.53
N GLY A 133 14.54 -8.71 7.05
CA GLY A 133 15.39 -9.85 6.71
C GLY A 133 15.70 -10.78 7.90
N LEU A 134 15.59 -10.29 9.13
CA LEU A 134 15.63 -11.14 10.34
C LEU A 134 14.37 -12.00 10.52
N ALA A 135 13.22 -11.50 10.07
CA ALA A 135 11.94 -12.19 10.17
C ALA A 135 11.65 -13.06 8.94
N ASP A 136 12.13 -12.68 7.76
CA ASP A 136 12.04 -13.47 6.53
C ASP A 136 13.43 -13.58 5.89
N THR A 137 14.07 -14.73 6.05
CA THR A 137 15.46 -14.93 5.64
C THR A 137 15.65 -14.93 4.12
N ARG A 138 14.56 -15.01 3.33
CA ARG A 138 14.64 -14.94 1.86
C ARG A 138 15.11 -13.60 1.35
N TYR A 139 14.88 -12.54 2.12
CA TYR A 139 15.35 -11.19 1.83
C TYR A 139 16.86 -11.02 2.06
N VAL A 140 17.52 -12.00 2.68
CA VAL A 140 18.98 -12.01 2.90
C VAL A 140 19.70 -13.17 2.21
N SER A 141 18.98 -14.20 1.75
CA SER A 141 19.55 -15.42 1.16
C SER A 141 19.65 -15.42 -0.38
N GLY A 142 19.13 -14.38 -1.03
CA GLY A 142 19.11 -14.30 -2.50
C GLY A 142 18.17 -15.31 -3.15
N ASN A 143 17.04 -15.53 -2.50
CA ASN A 143 15.99 -16.39 -3.02
C ASN A 143 15.48 -15.85 -4.38
N PRO A 144 15.63 -16.62 -5.48
CA PRO A 144 15.27 -16.15 -6.82
C PRO A 144 13.76 -15.93 -6.98
N TRP A 145 12.96 -16.65 -6.20
CA TRP A 145 11.51 -16.47 -6.17
C TRP A 145 11.13 -15.13 -5.55
N THR A 146 11.66 -14.78 -4.38
CA THR A 146 11.45 -13.47 -3.75
C THR A 146 11.93 -12.34 -4.65
N PHE A 147 13.11 -12.47 -5.27
CA PHE A 147 13.61 -11.48 -6.21
C PHE A 147 12.64 -11.26 -7.39
N ALA A 148 12.14 -12.32 -8.00
CA ALA A 148 11.19 -12.22 -9.11
C ALA A 148 9.85 -11.60 -8.67
N LEU A 149 9.37 -11.97 -7.48
CA LEU A 149 8.15 -11.40 -6.88
C LEU A 149 8.29 -9.89 -6.70
N GLU A 150 9.40 -9.43 -6.16
CA GLU A 150 9.65 -8.01 -5.94
C GLU A 150 9.82 -7.23 -7.25
N VAL A 151 10.41 -7.82 -8.30
CA VAL A 151 10.43 -7.18 -9.63
C VAL A 151 9.02 -6.91 -10.15
N VAL A 152 8.12 -7.88 -10.02
CA VAL A 152 6.70 -7.72 -10.40
C VAL A 152 6.02 -6.68 -9.50
N GLY A 153 6.29 -6.74 -8.20
CA GLY A 153 5.78 -5.80 -7.20
C GLY A 153 6.14 -4.35 -7.52
N VAL A 154 7.43 -4.08 -7.77
CA VAL A 154 7.97 -2.75 -8.12
C VAL A 154 7.41 -2.25 -9.45
N ALA A 155 7.45 -3.06 -10.51
CA ALA A 155 6.94 -2.65 -11.82
C ALA A 155 5.44 -2.30 -11.75
N THR A 156 4.67 -3.09 -11.00
CA THR A 156 3.25 -2.85 -10.78
C THR A 156 3.02 -1.62 -9.89
N GLY A 157 3.81 -1.45 -8.83
CA GLY A 157 3.77 -0.29 -7.95
C GLY A 157 4.01 1.02 -8.69
N VAL A 158 5.02 1.08 -9.56
CA VAL A 158 5.29 2.24 -10.43
C VAL A 158 4.10 2.50 -11.36
N THR A 159 3.55 1.46 -11.98
CA THR A 159 2.39 1.58 -12.87
C THR A 159 1.17 2.14 -12.14
N VAL A 160 0.88 1.63 -10.95
CA VAL A 160 -0.22 2.10 -10.09
C VAL A 160 0.01 3.53 -9.60
N PHE A 161 1.25 3.89 -9.26
CA PHE A 161 1.60 5.25 -8.87
C PHE A 161 1.38 6.24 -10.02
N VAL A 162 1.79 5.90 -11.24
CA VAL A 162 1.53 6.71 -12.43
C VAL A 162 0.03 6.85 -12.69
N ALA A 163 -0.76 5.77 -12.54
CA ALA A 163 -2.21 5.85 -12.64
C ALA A 163 -2.80 6.80 -11.58
N TRP A 164 -2.32 6.71 -10.34
CA TRP A 164 -2.74 7.54 -9.22
C TRP A 164 -2.47 9.03 -9.46
N THR A 165 -1.26 9.40 -9.92
CA THR A 165 -0.93 10.82 -10.22
C THR A 165 -1.84 11.41 -11.29
N ARG A 166 -2.38 10.60 -12.20
CA ARG A 166 -3.42 11.03 -13.15
C ARG A 166 -4.79 11.13 -12.49
N LEU A 167 -5.18 10.16 -11.67
CA LEU A 167 -6.50 10.12 -11.03
C LEU A 167 -6.75 11.28 -10.06
N ILE A 168 -5.72 11.80 -9.41
CA ILE A 168 -5.82 12.99 -8.54
C ILE A 168 -6.01 14.31 -9.32
N ARG A 169 -5.90 14.31 -10.65
CA ARG A 169 -6.14 15.50 -11.46
C ARG A 169 -7.63 15.77 -11.61
N SER A 170 -8.04 17.02 -11.38
CA SER A 170 -9.42 17.47 -11.53
C SER A 170 -9.85 17.63 -12.99
N ASP A 171 -8.91 17.91 -13.89
CA ASP A 171 -9.14 18.14 -15.32
C ASP A 171 -9.13 16.87 -16.18
N LEU A 172 -8.99 15.69 -15.57
CA LEU A 172 -8.90 14.43 -16.29
C LEU A 172 -10.25 14.07 -16.94
N THR A 173 -10.25 13.87 -18.26
CA THR A 173 -11.45 13.47 -19.01
C THR A 173 -12.04 12.16 -18.48
N THR A 174 -13.37 12.01 -18.56
CA THR A 174 -14.08 10.79 -18.11
C THR A 174 -13.49 9.52 -18.70
N GLU A 175 -13.19 9.52 -20.00
CA GLU A 175 -12.58 8.37 -20.67
C GLU A 175 -11.20 8.03 -20.11
N SER A 176 -10.33 9.05 -19.95
CA SER A 176 -8.99 8.84 -19.38
C SER A 176 -9.06 8.36 -17.93
N ARG A 177 -10.03 8.85 -17.15
CA ARG A 177 -10.28 8.41 -15.77
C ARG A 177 -10.68 6.93 -15.72
N ILE A 178 -11.61 6.51 -16.58
CA ILE A 178 -12.02 5.09 -16.69
C ILE A 178 -10.82 4.21 -17.06
N ARG A 179 -9.99 4.62 -18.04
CA ARG A 179 -8.77 3.87 -18.42
C ARG A 179 -7.78 3.77 -17.26
N CYS A 180 -7.54 4.86 -16.53
CA CYS A 180 -6.65 4.85 -15.36
C CYS A 180 -7.21 3.97 -14.23
N LEU A 181 -8.53 3.96 -14.02
CA LEU A 181 -9.18 3.08 -13.05
C LEU A 181 -9.02 1.60 -13.44
N TRP A 182 -9.16 1.24 -14.71
CA TRP A 182 -8.89 -0.13 -15.17
C TRP A 182 -7.43 -0.53 -14.98
N LEU A 183 -6.49 0.37 -15.26
CA LEU A 183 -5.07 0.12 -15.01
C LEU A 183 -4.79 -0.08 -13.51
N ALA A 184 -5.38 0.76 -12.65
CA ALA A 184 -5.30 0.61 -11.20
C ALA A 184 -5.94 -0.70 -10.71
N PHE A 185 -7.08 -1.10 -11.29
CA PHE A 185 -7.74 -2.37 -10.99
C PHE A 185 -6.82 -3.56 -11.29
N ALA A 186 -6.26 -3.61 -12.50
CA ALA A 186 -5.34 -4.66 -12.91
C ALA A 186 -4.10 -4.71 -12.01
N GLY A 187 -3.49 -3.56 -11.71
CA GLY A 187 -2.33 -3.47 -10.83
C GLY A 187 -2.63 -3.94 -9.40
N CYS A 188 -3.78 -3.54 -8.83
CA CYS A 188 -4.19 -4.03 -7.50
C CYS A 188 -4.43 -5.54 -7.50
N ALA A 189 -5.00 -6.10 -8.56
CA ALA A 189 -5.24 -7.53 -8.68
C ALA A 189 -3.91 -8.32 -8.77
N ILE A 190 -2.93 -7.80 -9.52
CA ILE A 190 -1.59 -8.39 -9.60
C ILE A 190 -0.93 -8.39 -8.21
N LEU A 191 -0.89 -7.24 -7.53
CA LEU A 191 -0.28 -7.14 -6.20
C LEU A 191 -0.95 -8.09 -5.19
N MET A 192 -2.28 -8.13 -5.17
CA MET A 192 -3.04 -9.06 -4.32
C MET A 192 -2.70 -10.52 -4.62
N SER A 193 -2.60 -10.89 -5.90
CA SER A 193 -2.22 -12.25 -6.31
C SER A 193 -0.80 -12.58 -5.88
N SER A 194 0.16 -11.67 -6.05
CA SER A 194 1.54 -11.85 -5.61
C SER A 194 1.61 -12.08 -4.10
N THR A 195 0.93 -11.26 -3.31
CA THR A 195 0.85 -11.42 -1.85
C THR A 195 0.19 -12.76 -1.46
N ALA A 196 -0.86 -13.18 -2.16
CA ALA A 196 -1.50 -14.47 -1.90
C ALA A 196 -0.55 -15.64 -2.16
N VAL A 197 0.19 -15.62 -3.27
CA VAL A 197 1.17 -16.67 -3.59
C VAL A 197 2.33 -16.64 -2.59
N TYR A 198 2.79 -15.46 -2.15
CA TYR A 198 3.81 -15.33 -1.10
C TYR A 198 3.38 -16.05 0.19
N PHE A 199 2.16 -15.83 0.67
CA PHE A 199 1.64 -16.53 1.85
C PHE A 199 1.50 -18.04 1.64
N LEU A 200 0.92 -18.47 0.51
CA LEU A 200 0.72 -19.89 0.22
C LEU A 200 2.04 -20.63 0.06
N ALA A 201 3.04 -19.99 -0.56
CA ALA A 201 4.39 -20.54 -0.68
C ALA A 201 5.04 -20.75 0.69
N GLU A 202 4.87 -19.82 1.63
CA GLU A 202 5.40 -19.98 2.99
C GLU A 202 4.72 -21.12 3.75
N VAL A 203 3.39 -21.21 3.66
CA VAL A 203 2.64 -22.32 4.26
C VAL A 203 3.11 -23.65 3.69
N GLY A 204 3.32 -23.72 2.37
CA GLY A 204 3.84 -24.91 1.69
C GLY A 204 5.29 -25.25 2.08
N ALA A 205 6.11 -24.25 2.39
CA ALA A 205 7.48 -24.42 2.88
C ALA A 205 7.55 -24.79 4.37
N GLY A 206 6.42 -24.74 5.11
CA GLY A 206 6.38 -25.07 6.54
C GLY A 206 6.99 -24.00 7.43
N PHE A 207 6.98 -22.72 7.00
CA PHE A 207 7.51 -21.58 7.75
C PHE A 207 9.03 -21.61 8.00
N THR A 208 9.80 -22.34 7.18
CA THR A 208 11.24 -22.56 7.40
C THR A 208 12.08 -21.29 7.28
N ASP A 209 11.59 -20.30 6.55
CA ASP A 209 12.30 -19.04 6.32
C ASP A 209 11.90 -17.95 7.34
N ILE A 210 10.92 -18.24 8.21
CA ILE A 210 10.43 -17.26 9.20
C ILE A 210 11.25 -17.29 10.49
N GLY A 211 11.97 -16.21 10.74
CA GLY A 211 12.76 -15.97 11.94
C GLY A 211 12.01 -15.24 13.06
N GLN A 212 12.73 -14.90 14.14
CA GLN A 212 12.24 -14.12 15.29
C GLN A 212 11.02 -14.70 16.04
N GLY A 213 10.75 -16.00 15.90
CA GLY A 213 9.70 -16.71 16.61
C GLY A 213 8.31 -16.08 16.41
N GLY A 214 7.53 -16.00 17.48
CA GLY A 214 6.15 -15.48 17.41
C GLY A 214 6.04 -14.03 16.93
N PHE A 215 7.05 -13.18 17.21
CA PHE A 215 7.03 -11.80 16.73
C PHE A 215 7.24 -11.72 15.22
N GLY A 216 8.24 -12.44 14.70
CA GLY A 216 8.50 -12.49 13.25
C GLY A 216 7.32 -13.07 12.48
N LEU A 217 6.69 -14.14 13.00
CA LEU A 217 5.51 -14.73 12.36
C LEU A 217 4.28 -13.82 12.44
N TRP A 218 3.83 -13.45 13.64
CA TRP A 218 2.54 -12.80 13.80
C TRP A 218 2.56 -11.31 13.48
N PHE A 219 3.62 -10.60 13.86
CA PHE A 219 3.68 -9.16 13.64
C PHE A 219 4.20 -8.83 12.25
N LYS A 220 5.39 -9.33 11.88
CA LYS A 220 6.04 -8.96 10.62
C LYS A 220 5.45 -9.71 9.44
N PHE A 221 5.52 -11.04 9.46
CA PHE A 221 5.05 -11.83 8.32
C PHE A 221 3.55 -11.72 8.12
N ILE A 222 2.73 -11.94 9.16
CA ILE A 222 1.27 -11.80 9.05
C ILE A 222 0.85 -10.33 9.14
N GLY A 223 1.12 -9.65 10.26
CA GLY A 223 0.57 -8.33 10.56
C GLY A 223 0.89 -7.24 9.53
N GLU A 224 2.15 -7.11 9.10
CA GLU A 224 2.54 -6.09 8.11
C GLU A 224 1.99 -6.39 6.71
N ASN A 225 1.78 -7.67 6.38
CA ASN A 225 1.26 -8.07 5.08
C ASN A 225 -0.29 -8.18 5.02
N VAL A 226 -0.97 -8.26 6.16
CA VAL A 226 -2.45 -8.30 6.24
C VAL A 226 -3.13 -7.18 5.45
N PRO A 227 -2.70 -5.90 5.52
CA PRO A 227 -3.26 -4.83 4.71
C PRO A 227 -3.22 -5.12 3.19
N PHE A 228 -2.20 -5.83 2.72
CA PHE A 228 -1.97 -6.14 1.31
C PHE A 228 -2.75 -7.35 0.80
N ILE A 229 -3.43 -8.11 1.68
CA ILE A 229 -4.35 -9.19 1.31
C ILE A 229 -5.82 -8.86 1.62
N VAL A 230 -6.08 -8.11 2.70
CA VAL A 230 -7.45 -7.80 3.14
C VAL A 230 -8.04 -6.57 2.44
N LEU A 231 -7.25 -5.52 2.21
CA LEU A 231 -7.74 -4.30 1.55
C LEU A 231 -7.94 -4.42 0.04
N PRO A 232 -7.08 -5.10 -0.74
CA PRO A 232 -7.24 -5.13 -2.18
C PRO A 232 -8.62 -5.58 -2.67
N PRO A 233 -9.29 -6.61 -2.11
CA PRO A 233 -10.66 -6.95 -2.49
C PRO A 233 -11.65 -5.77 -2.37
N LEU A 234 -11.53 -5.00 -1.28
CA LEU A 234 -12.36 -3.81 -1.05
C LEU A 234 -12.03 -2.67 -2.03
N VAL A 235 -10.74 -2.52 -2.35
CA VAL A 235 -10.24 -1.52 -3.31
C VAL A 235 -10.69 -1.87 -4.73
N LEU A 236 -10.54 -3.13 -5.15
CA LEU A 236 -11.02 -3.62 -6.45
C LEU A 236 -12.52 -3.37 -6.60
N TYR A 237 -13.29 -3.70 -5.57
CA TYR A 237 -14.73 -3.41 -5.57
C TYR A 237 -15.02 -1.90 -5.64
N SER A 238 -14.24 -1.08 -4.95
CA SER A 238 -14.36 0.38 -4.98
C SER A 238 -14.02 0.99 -6.34
N ILE A 239 -13.00 0.44 -7.02
CA ILE A 239 -12.64 0.82 -8.38
C ILE A 239 -13.76 0.41 -9.36
N TYR A 240 -14.29 -0.80 -9.21
CA TYR A 240 -15.44 -1.27 -10.00
C TYR A 240 -16.64 -0.32 -9.89
N LEU A 241 -17.01 0.12 -8.68
CA LEU A 241 -18.11 1.07 -8.50
C LEU A 241 -17.90 2.40 -9.23
N GLN A 242 -16.67 2.90 -9.25
CA GLN A 242 -16.32 4.13 -9.99
C GLN A 242 -16.40 3.91 -11.49
N ILE A 243 -15.87 2.79 -12.01
CA ILE A 243 -15.93 2.44 -13.42
C ILE A 243 -17.39 2.29 -13.88
N ASP A 244 -18.21 1.54 -13.15
CA ASP A 244 -19.62 1.32 -13.48
C ASP A 244 -20.38 2.66 -13.56
N TYR A 245 -20.22 3.52 -12.55
CA TYR A 245 -20.85 4.84 -12.53
C TYR A 245 -20.42 5.70 -13.72
N LEU A 246 -19.10 5.86 -13.94
CA LEU A 246 -18.57 6.73 -15.00
C LEU A 246 -18.93 6.22 -16.39
N THR A 247 -18.94 4.90 -16.59
CA THR A 247 -19.30 4.27 -17.87
C THR A 247 -20.79 4.49 -18.17
N ARG A 248 -21.67 4.29 -17.19
CA ARG A 248 -23.12 4.58 -17.35
C ARG A 248 -23.37 6.05 -17.62
N LYS A 249 -22.66 6.96 -16.94
CA LYS A 249 -22.76 8.40 -17.16
C LYS A 249 -22.32 8.78 -18.57
N ALA A 250 -21.21 8.25 -19.05
CA ALA A 250 -20.72 8.48 -20.41
C ALA A 250 -21.71 7.97 -21.47
N GLY A 251 -22.28 6.77 -21.27
CA GLY A 251 -23.30 6.21 -22.16
C GLY A 251 -24.54 7.09 -22.26
N ARG A 252 -25.05 7.61 -21.14
CA ARG A 252 -26.20 8.55 -21.15
C ARG A 252 -25.89 9.86 -21.89
N ALA A 253 -24.71 10.42 -21.68
CA ALA A 253 -24.30 11.65 -22.36
C ALA A 253 -24.16 11.47 -23.88
N ALA A 254 -23.75 10.28 -24.33
CA ALA A 254 -23.70 9.95 -25.75
C ALA A 254 -25.10 9.87 -26.38
N VAL A 255 -26.07 9.26 -25.68
CA VAL A 255 -27.47 9.18 -26.15
C VAL A 255 -28.08 10.57 -26.30
N VAL A 256 -27.89 11.46 -25.32
CA VAL A 256 -28.43 12.84 -25.36
C VAL A 256 -27.82 13.67 -26.50
N LYS A 257 -26.57 13.39 -26.91
CA LYS A 257 -25.95 14.06 -28.07
C LYS A 257 -26.50 13.58 -29.42
N LEU A 258 -27.15 12.41 -29.46
CA LEU A 258 -27.69 11.80 -30.68
C LEU A 258 -29.19 12.06 -30.87
N SER A 259 -29.89 12.52 -29.83
CA SER A 259 -31.30 12.96 -29.84
C SER A 259 -31.43 14.44 -30.13
#